data_AF-A0AA35S8M7-F1
#
_entry.id   AF-A0AA35S8M7-F1
#
_cell.length_a   1.000
_cell.length_b   1.000
_cell.length_c   1.000
_cell.angle_alpha   90.00
_cell.angle_beta   90.00
_cell.angle_gamma   90.00
#
_symmetry.space_group_name_H-M   'P 1'
#
loop_
_entity.id
_entity.type
_entity.pdbx_description
1 polymer ?
#
loop_
_entity_poly.entity_id
_entity_poly.type
_entity_poly.pdbx_seq_one_letter_code
_entity_poly.pdbx_strand_id
1 'polypeptide(L)'
;MASQERREFDKYLKFLTFKAVQVIVQSRQGGKIATRSNPHGNDWFNLSILDDKQVTVELKRSLEGRLPEAGQPVCVEILMETSEGDSIVLEVWSIELDPSRRDVSVSVAHVLYPRLSLMLRSLVVLSRTTPAYRLSRSHEDTLKFT
;
A
#
# COMPACT_ATOMS: atom_id res chain seq x y z
N MET A 1 26.31 13.47 -1.37
CA MET A 1 25.75 12.58 -0.32
C MET A 1 24.26 12.84 -0.12
N ALA A 2 23.84 14.05 0.26
CA ALA A 2 22.41 14.40 0.41
C ALA A 2 21.54 14.14 -0.85
N SER A 3 22.09 14.30 -2.05
CA SER A 3 21.40 13.98 -3.30
C SER A 3 21.18 12.48 -3.52
N GLN A 4 22.06 11.62 -3.02
CA GLN A 4 21.93 10.16 -3.10
C GLN A 4 20.91 9.66 -2.08
N GLU A 5 21.00 10.12 -0.84
CA GLU A 5 20.03 9.77 0.22
C GLU A 5 18.62 10.22 -0.14
N ARG A 6 18.48 11.40 -0.78
CA ARG A 6 17.18 11.85 -1.28
C ARG A 6 16.63 10.91 -2.36
N ARG A 7 17.45 10.50 -3.33
CA ARG A 7 17.04 9.54 -4.37
C ARG A 7 16.63 8.20 -3.77
N GLU A 8 17.33 7.72 -2.75
CA GLU A 8 16.98 6.49 -2.03
C GLU A 8 15.67 6.63 -1.26
N PHE A 9 15.48 7.76 -0.58
CA PHE A 9 14.22 8.09 0.10
C PHE A 9 13.05 8.07 -0.88
N ASP A 10 13.17 8.79 -1.99
CA ASP A 10 12.16 8.88 -3.05
C ASP A 10 11.86 7.48 -3.62
N LYS A 11 12.89 6.64 -3.81
CA LYS A 11 12.74 5.25 -4.25
C LYS A 11 11.97 4.41 -3.22
N TYR A 12 12.31 4.52 -1.94
CA TYR A 12 11.62 3.78 -0.88
C TYR A 12 10.18 4.22 -0.72
N LEU A 13 9.91 5.52 -0.75
CA LEU A 13 8.54 6.04 -0.71
C LEU A 13 7.69 5.52 -1.87
N LYS A 14 8.25 5.52 -3.09
CA LYS A 14 7.60 4.95 -4.27
C LYS A 14 7.21 3.49 -4.04
N PHE A 15 8.18 2.64 -3.72
CA PHE A 15 7.91 1.20 -3.58
C PHE A 15 7.05 0.88 -2.36
N LEU A 16 7.17 1.66 -1.29
CA LEU A 16 6.29 1.53 -0.12
C LEU A 16 4.84 1.75 -0.51
N THR A 17 4.56 2.86 -1.22
CA THR A 17 3.21 3.20 -1.67
C THR A 17 2.65 2.09 -2.56
N PHE A 18 3.45 1.61 -3.51
CA PHE A 18 3.05 0.53 -4.41
C PHE A 18 2.72 -0.75 -3.63
N LYS A 19 3.61 -1.17 -2.73
CA LYS A 19 3.39 -2.38 -1.93
C LYS A 19 2.23 -2.23 -0.94
N ALA A 20 2.00 -1.04 -0.38
CA ALA A 20 0.88 -0.78 0.51
C ALA A 20 -0.46 -0.91 -0.23
N VAL A 21 -0.58 -0.32 -1.41
CA VAL A 21 -1.78 -0.44 -2.25
C VAL A 21 -2.04 -1.90 -2.65
N GLN A 22 -0.99 -2.65 -3.04
CA GLN A 22 -1.10 -4.09 -3.31
C GLN A 22 -1.65 -4.85 -2.09
N VAL A 23 -1.12 -4.59 -0.90
CA VAL A 23 -1.57 -5.23 0.35
C VAL A 23 -3.05 -4.92 0.65
N ILE A 24 -3.47 -3.67 0.47
CA ILE A 24 -4.85 -3.23 0.72
C ILE A 24 -5.80 -3.91 -0.29
N VAL A 25 -5.57 -3.72 -1.59
CA VAL A 25 -6.45 -4.23 -2.65
C VAL A 25 -6.54 -5.76 -2.60
N GLN A 26 -5.42 -6.46 -2.53
CA GLN A 26 -5.44 -7.92 -2.53
C GLN A 26 -6.13 -8.48 -1.27
N SER A 27 -6.07 -7.76 -0.15
CA SER A 27 -6.82 -8.19 1.05
C SER A 27 -8.34 -8.09 0.89
N ARG A 28 -8.85 -7.45 -0.16
CA ARG A 28 -10.27 -7.32 -0.45
C ARG A 28 -10.74 -8.17 -1.63
N GLN A 29 -9.86 -8.97 -2.24
CA GLN A 29 -10.19 -9.84 -3.37
C GLN A 29 -10.84 -11.19 -2.96
N GLY A 30 -11.25 -11.35 -1.69
CA GLY A 30 -11.89 -12.58 -1.19
C GLY A 30 -10.96 -13.79 -0.99
N GLY A 31 -9.86 -13.90 -1.75
CA GLY A 31 -8.87 -14.98 -1.68
C GLY A 31 -7.98 -14.97 -0.43
N LYS A 32 -7.46 -16.15 -0.03
CA LYS A 32 -6.33 -16.21 0.93
C LYS A 32 -5.05 -16.03 0.14
N ILE A 33 -4.19 -15.12 0.60
CA ILE A 33 -2.87 -14.90 -0.01
C ILE A 33 -1.84 -15.63 0.85
N ALA A 34 -1.06 -16.49 0.22
CA ALA A 34 0.08 -17.15 0.84
C ALA A 34 1.29 -16.98 -0.07
N THR A 35 2.38 -16.47 0.49
CA THR A 35 3.66 -16.32 -0.21
C THR A 35 4.74 -17.12 0.52
N ARG A 36 5.76 -17.54 -0.21
CA ARG A 36 6.92 -18.25 0.36
C ARG A 36 8.01 -17.26 0.71
N SER A 37 8.78 -17.56 1.76
CA SER A 37 9.99 -16.79 2.06
C SER A 37 11.00 -16.93 0.93
N ASN A 38 11.63 -15.82 0.56
CA ASN A 38 12.58 -15.75 -0.54
C ASN A 38 13.86 -15.03 -0.09
N PRO A 39 14.77 -15.72 0.62
CA PRO A 39 15.95 -15.09 1.24
C PRO A 39 16.97 -14.57 0.22
N HIS A 40 16.88 -15.02 -1.04
CA HIS A 40 17.75 -14.56 -2.14
C HIS A 40 17.01 -13.67 -3.14
N GLY A 41 15.78 -13.28 -2.82
CA GLY A 41 14.94 -12.43 -3.65
C GLY A 41 15.31 -10.97 -3.59
N ASN A 42 14.90 -10.23 -4.62
CA ASN A 42 14.94 -8.77 -4.65
C ASN A 42 13.62 -8.17 -4.13
N ASP A 43 13.00 -8.84 -3.16
CA ASP A 43 11.70 -8.45 -2.60
C ASP A 43 11.84 -7.17 -1.77
N TRP A 44 11.03 -6.17 -2.11
CA TRP A 44 11.03 -4.89 -1.40
C TRP A 44 10.61 -5.07 0.05
N PHE A 45 11.34 -4.39 0.94
CA PHE A 45 11.11 -4.37 2.39
C PHE A 45 11.15 -5.74 3.05
N ASN A 46 11.89 -6.69 2.47
CA ASN A 46 12.03 -8.06 2.98
C ASN A 46 10.67 -8.76 3.15
N LEU A 47 9.72 -8.46 2.26
CA LEU A 47 8.38 -9.03 2.24
C LEU A 47 8.04 -9.51 0.83
N SER A 48 7.71 -10.80 0.71
CA SER A 48 7.20 -11.36 -0.54
C SER A 48 5.74 -10.94 -0.72
N ILE A 49 5.55 -9.86 -1.46
CA ILE A 49 4.25 -9.31 -1.86
C ILE A 49 4.20 -9.37 -3.38
N LEU A 50 3.33 -10.22 -3.92
CA LEU A 50 3.13 -10.36 -5.36
C LEU A 50 2.49 -9.09 -5.90
N ASP A 51 2.90 -8.64 -7.08
CA ASP A 51 2.32 -7.45 -7.71
C ASP A 51 1.21 -7.86 -8.68
N ASP A 52 0.00 -7.39 -8.42
CA ASP A 52 -1.05 -7.36 -9.42
C ASP A 52 -0.75 -6.24 -10.42
N LYS A 53 -0.66 -6.62 -11.71
CA LYS A 53 -0.33 -5.71 -12.79
C LYS A 53 -1.41 -4.64 -13.00
N GLN A 54 -2.69 -4.98 -12.83
CA GLN A 54 -3.79 -4.04 -13.01
C GLN A 54 -3.75 -2.97 -11.93
N VAL A 55 -3.58 -3.38 -10.67
CA VAL A 55 -3.42 -2.47 -9.52
C VAL A 55 -2.21 -1.54 -9.73
N THR A 56 -1.10 -2.09 -10.23
CA THR A 56 0.10 -1.29 -10.51
C THR A 56 -0.13 -0.25 -11.61
N VAL A 57 -0.89 -0.61 -12.65
CA VAL A 57 -1.22 0.31 -13.76
C VAL A 57 -2.14 1.42 -13.27
N GLU A 58 -3.18 1.08 -12.49
CA GLU A 58 -4.13 2.05 -11.96
C GLU A 58 -3.44 3.04 -11.01
N LEU A 59 -2.62 2.54 -10.08
CA LEU A 59 -1.86 3.41 -9.18
C LEU A 59 -0.92 4.35 -9.94
N LYS A 60 -0.21 3.86 -10.96
CA LYS A 60 0.64 4.71 -11.79
C LYS A 60 -0.14 5.79 -12.53
N ARG A 61 -1.35 5.47 -12.98
CA ARG A 61 -2.26 6.41 -13.65
C ARG A 61 -2.73 7.49 -12.67
N SER A 62 -3.21 7.08 -11.50
CA SER A 62 -3.69 7.97 -10.43
C SER A 62 -2.58 8.92 -9.95
N LEU A 63 -1.34 8.44 -9.85
CA LEU A 63 -0.19 9.26 -9.48
C LEU A 63 0.38 10.12 -10.62
N GLU A 64 -0.06 9.93 -11.87
CA GLU A 64 0.53 10.57 -13.06
C GLU A 64 2.08 10.46 -13.12
N GLY A 65 2.63 9.36 -12.61
CA GLY A 65 4.08 9.14 -12.51
C GLY A 65 4.80 9.93 -11.42
N ARG A 66 4.08 10.70 -10.59
CA ARG A 66 4.62 11.44 -9.44
C ARG A 66 4.79 10.54 -8.21
N LEU A 67 5.47 11.07 -7.20
CA LEU A 67 5.57 10.46 -5.88
C LEU A 67 4.51 11.05 -4.95
N PRO A 68 4.12 10.36 -3.87
CA PRO A 68 3.35 11.01 -2.80
C PRO A 68 4.09 12.23 -2.28
N GLU A 69 3.40 13.36 -2.22
CA GLU A 69 3.92 14.62 -1.71
C GLU A 69 3.20 14.98 -0.40
N ALA A 70 3.83 15.83 0.42
CA ALA A 70 3.19 16.29 1.65
C ALA A 70 1.93 17.11 1.31
N GLY A 71 0.82 16.83 2.02
CA GLY A 71 -0.49 17.41 1.72
C GLY A 71 -1.18 16.83 0.49
N GLN A 72 -0.61 15.79 -0.15
CA GLN A 72 -1.22 15.03 -1.24
C GLN A 72 -1.23 13.54 -0.90
N PRO A 73 -2.18 13.11 -0.04
CA PRO A 73 -2.26 11.71 0.37
C PRO A 73 -2.65 10.82 -0.81
N VAL A 74 -2.08 9.62 -0.83
CA VAL A 74 -2.57 8.54 -1.70
C VAL A 74 -3.67 7.82 -0.97
N CYS A 75 -4.90 7.92 -1.48
CA CYS A 75 -6.07 7.26 -0.92
C CYS A 75 -6.41 6.00 -1.72
N VAL A 76 -6.81 4.95 -1.02
CA VAL A 76 -7.45 3.76 -1.60
C VAL A 76 -8.84 3.65 -0.99
N GLU A 77 -9.86 3.80 -1.82
CA GLU A 77 -11.25 3.68 -1.39
C GLU A 77 -11.77 2.27 -1.65
N ILE A 78 -12.38 1.68 -0.62
CA ILE A 78 -13.02 0.38 -0.72
C ILE A 78 -14.53 0.60 -0.78
N LEU A 79 -15.13 0.27 -1.92
CA LEU A 79 -16.56 0.47 -2.17
C LEU A 79 -17.28 -0.88 -2.23
N MET A 80 -18.53 -0.90 -1.79
CA MET A 80 -19.48 -1.98 -2.06
C MET A 80 -20.51 -1.50 -3.06
N GLU A 81 -20.75 -2.28 -4.11
CA GLU A 81 -21.90 -2.08 -4.99
C GLU A 81 -23.10 -2.87 -4.48
N THR A 82 -24.23 -2.19 -4.30
CA THR A 82 -25.48 -2.83 -3.91
C THR A 82 -26.17 -3.47 -5.12
N SER A 83 -27.12 -4.37 -4.89
CA SER A 83 -27.95 -4.96 -5.96
C SER A 83 -28.78 -3.93 -6.74
N GLU A 84 -28.95 -2.73 -6.17
CA GLU A 84 -29.69 -1.62 -6.77
C GLU A 84 -28.79 -0.74 -7.65
N GLY A 85 -27.48 -1.00 -7.69
CA GLY A 85 -26.48 -0.26 -8.48
C GLY A 85 -25.82 0.89 -7.72
N ASP A 86 -26.24 1.16 -6.48
CA ASP A 86 -25.60 2.18 -5.64
C ASP A 86 -24.24 1.72 -5.11
N SER A 87 -23.31 2.66 -4.93
CA SER A 87 -21.99 2.41 -4.35
C SER A 87 -21.87 3.04 -2.96
N ILE A 88 -21.40 2.25 -1.99
CA ILE A 88 -21.19 2.69 -0.60
C ILE A 88 -19.70 2.56 -0.27
N VAL A 89 -19.08 3.64 0.21
CA VAL A 89 -17.70 3.60 0.72
C VAL A 89 -17.68 2.90 2.08
N LEU A 90 -16.94 1.80 2.17
CA LEU A 90 -16.74 1.04 3.40
C LEU A 90 -15.50 1.50 4.16
N GLU A 91 -14.43 1.83 3.44
CA GLU A 91 -13.13 2.20 4.02
C GLU A 91 -12.39 3.19 3.12
N VAL A 92 -11.60 4.06 3.74
CA VAL A 92 -10.62 4.90 3.06
C VAL A 92 -9.27 4.70 3.73
N TRP A 93 -8.29 4.23 2.97
CA TRP A 93 -6.91 4.06 3.43
C TRP A 93 -6.04 5.18 2.86
N SER A 94 -5.45 6.00 3.73
CA SER A 94 -4.61 7.13 3.33
C SER A 94 -3.13 6.89 3.65
N ILE A 95 -2.27 7.11 2.66
CA ILE A 95 -0.81 7.13 2.81
C ILE A 95 -0.35 8.57 2.60
N GLU A 96 0.19 9.19 3.66
CA GLU A 96 0.54 10.61 3.65
C GLU A 96 1.93 10.85 4.26
N LEU A 97 2.61 11.88 3.74
CA LEU A 97 3.79 12.47 4.38
C LEU A 97 3.37 13.66 5.24
N ASP A 98 3.68 13.60 6.53
CA ASP A 98 3.48 14.71 7.45
C ASP A 98 4.63 15.75 7.28
N PRO A 99 4.36 16.95 6.73
CA PRO A 99 5.40 17.97 6.51
C PRO A 99 5.94 18.55 7.82
N SER A 100 5.19 18.44 8.92
CA SER A 100 5.60 18.96 10.23
C SER A 100 6.67 18.09 10.90
N ARG A 101 6.82 16.84 10.44
CA ARG A 101 7.71 15.84 11.04
C ARG A 101 8.80 15.45 10.07
N ARG A 102 9.86 16.26 10.05
CA ARG A 102 11.05 16.01 9.23
C ARG A 102 12.29 15.79 10.11
N ASP A 103 12.88 14.61 9.99
CA ASP A 103 14.16 14.29 10.64
C ASP A 103 15.21 13.97 9.57
N VAL A 104 16.15 14.91 9.38
CA VAL A 104 17.24 14.80 8.41
C VAL A 104 18.48 14.09 8.97
N SER A 105 18.48 13.74 10.27
CA SER A 105 19.61 13.05 10.91
C SER A 105 19.57 11.53 10.73
N VAL A 106 18.45 11.01 10.24
CA VAL A 106 18.15 9.58 10.15
C VAL A 106 18.72 8.98 8.87
N SER A 107 19.49 7.89 9.00
CA SER A 107 19.94 7.12 7.84
C SER A 107 18.78 6.48 7.10
N VAL A 108 18.62 6.84 5.82
CA VAL A 108 17.58 6.30 4.93
C VAL A 108 17.70 4.77 4.80
N ALA A 109 18.91 4.26 4.55
CA ALA A 109 19.14 2.82 4.38
C ALA A 109 19.03 2.04 5.69
N HIS A 110 19.67 2.50 6.77
CA HIS A 110 19.81 1.70 8.00
C HIS A 110 18.63 1.82 8.96
N VAL A 111 17.89 2.94 8.92
CA VAL A 111 16.83 3.22 9.89
C VAL A 111 15.47 3.32 9.22
N LEU A 112 15.34 4.07 8.13
CA LEU A 112 14.05 4.24 7.47
C LEU A 112 13.58 2.93 6.83
N TYR A 113 14.42 2.24 6.06
CA TYR A 113 14.02 1.02 5.36
C TYR A 113 13.46 -0.08 6.31
N PRO A 114 14.09 -0.43 7.45
CA PRO A 114 13.51 -1.38 8.40
C PRO A 114 12.18 -0.90 9.00
N ARG A 115 12.02 0.41 9.26
CA ARG A 115 10.76 0.98 9.76
C ARG A 115 9.64 0.86 8.72
N LEU A 116 9.93 1.10 7.45
CA LEU A 116 8.96 0.92 6.36
C LEU A 116 8.58 -0.56 6.19
N SER A 117 9.53 -1.49 6.36
CA SER A 117 9.26 -2.93 6.41
C SER A 117 8.30 -3.31 7.54
N LEU A 118 8.55 -2.80 8.76
CA LEU A 118 7.67 -3.02 9.89
C LEU A 118 6.27 -2.42 9.66
N MET A 119 6.21 -1.24 9.05
CA MET A 119 4.94 -0.59 8.70
C MET A 119 4.13 -1.44 7.73
N LEU A 120 4.76 -2.00 6.68
CA LEU A 120 4.08 -2.91 5.76
C LEU A 120 3.59 -4.20 6.43
N ARG A 121 4.36 -4.78 7.36
CA ARG A 121 3.89 -5.93 8.16
C ARG A 121 2.66 -5.58 8.99
N SER A 122 2.67 -4.39 9.59
CA SER A 122 1.53 -3.89 10.37
C SER A 122 0.31 -3.69 9.49
N LEU A 123 0.48 -3.08 8.30
CA LEU A 123 -0.58 -2.93 7.31
C LEU A 123 -1.13 -4.28 6.86
N VAL A 124 -0.26 -5.28 6.67
CA VAL A 124 -0.70 -6.64 6.34
C VAL A 124 -1.65 -7.16 7.41
N VAL A 125 -1.32 -7.03 8.70
CA VAL A 125 -2.21 -7.49 9.76
C VAL A 125 -3.50 -6.66 9.80
N LEU A 126 -3.39 -5.33 9.83
CA LEU A 126 -4.52 -4.41 9.95
C LEU A 126 -5.54 -4.57 8.82
N SER A 127 -5.09 -4.79 7.59
CA SER A 127 -6.02 -4.92 6.47
C SER A 127 -6.87 -6.20 6.54
N ARG A 128 -6.56 -7.16 7.42
CA ARG A 128 -7.40 -8.35 7.68
C ARG A 128 -8.27 -8.25 8.94
N THR A 129 -8.08 -7.22 9.76
CA THR A 129 -8.85 -7.07 11.01
C THR A 129 -10.10 -6.20 10.84
N THR A 130 -10.25 -5.52 9.70
CA THR A 130 -11.40 -4.65 9.48
C THR A 130 -12.66 -5.42 9.05
N PRO A 131 -13.87 -4.87 9.29
CA PRO A 131 -15.11 -5.50 8.83
C PRO A 131 -15.17 -5.74 7.33
N ALA A 132 -14.63 -4.85 6.50
CA ALA A 132 -14.66 -5.01 5.04
C ALA A 132 -13.84 -6.22 4.57
N TYR A 133 -12.80 -6.64 5.32
CA TYR A 133 -12.14 -7.92 5.07
C TYR A 133 -13.09 -9.10 5.22
N ARG A 134 -13.83 -9.18 6.34
CA ARG A 134 -14.77 -10.30 6.56
C ARG A 134 -15.87 -10.33 5.50
N LEU A 135 -16.32 -9.16 5.09
CA LEU A 135 -17.29 -9.00 4.03
C LEU A 135 -16.73 -9.48 2.68
N SER A 136 -15.52 -9.06 2.31
CA SER A 136 -14.88 -9.51 1.07
C SER A 136 -14.68 -11.02 1.01
N ARG A 137 -14.49 -11.67 2.17
CA ARG A 137 -14.37 -13.12 2.30
C ARG A 137 -15.68 -13.89 2.13
N SER A 138 -16.82 -13.22 2.28
CA SER A 138 -18.15 -13.84 2.23
C SER A 138 -18.89 -13.55 0.92
N HIS A 139 -18.53 -12.47 0.22
CA HIS A 139 -19.17 -12.02 -1.02
C HIS A 139 -18.08 -11.63 -2.03
N GLU A 140 -17.62 -12.60 -2.83
CA GLU A 140 -16.41 -12.46 -3.68
C GLU A 140 -16.52 -11.40 -4.79
N ASP A 141 -17.73 -10.94 -5.14
CA ASP A 141 -17.95 -10.10 -6.34
C ASP A 141 -18.50 -8.68 -6.07
N THR A 142 -18.62 -8.27 -4.81
CA THR A 142 -19.38 -7.04 -4.46
C THR A 142 -18.49 -5.81 -4.22
N LEU A 143 -17.17 -5.99 -4.09
CA LEU A 143 -16.27 -4.89 -3.73
C LEU A 143 -15.53 -4.31 -4.94
N LYS A 144 -15.56 -2.98 -5.06
CA LYS A 144 -14.80 -2.19 -6.04
C LYS A 144 -13.74 -1.33 -5.34
N PHE A 145 -12.71 -0.97 -6.10
CA PHE A 145 -11.57 -0.19 -5.63
C PHE A 145 -11.39 1.02 -6.53
N THR A 146 -11.22 2.21 -5.95
CA THR A 146 -10.89 3.44 -6.66
C THR A 146 -9.72 4.17 -6.01
#